data_AF-K1RQW9-F1
#
_entry.id   AF-K1RQW9-F1
#
_cell.length_a   1.000
_cell.length_b   1.000
_cell.length_c   1.000
_cell.angle_alpha   90.00
_cell.angle_beta   90.00
_cell.angle_gamma   90.00
#
_symmetry.space_group_name_H-M   'P 1'
#
loop_
_entity.id
_entity.type
_entity.pdbx_description
1 polymer ?
#
loop_
_entity_poly.entity_id
_entity_poly.type
_entity_poly.pdbx_seq_one_letter_code
_entity_poly.pdbx_strand_id
1 'polypeptide(L)'
;MSGIQAEFYRILAFAMWMEKETAMELKLASETEIKKYFQTIELKEASYFNDIVIAIYQLYEYLQTKEIIDRIPFRYEYYLKKEIHCHNNRSVEMEIYERILRELKNFPEIPRLILLHSMLIGLRISEVCTLKGDAYSWQGRDAWIQVYQMKMRTYKRVPIPDVLYKIMKRYLGKISYWK
;
A
#
# COMPACT_ATOMS: atom_id res chain seq x y z
N MET A 1 5.09 0.61 5.13
CA MET A 1 4.16 1.68 4.70
C MET A 1 4.92 2.53 3.69
N SER A 2 4.57 2.48 2.41
CA SER A 2 5.09 3.41 1.40
C SER A 2 4.01 4.46 1.10
N GLY A 3 4.39 5.73 1.16
CA GLY A 3 3.48 6.86 1.01
C GLY A 3 4.05 8.11 1.70
N ILE A 4 3.54 9.28 1.31
CA ILE A 4 3.99 10.62 1.78
C ILE A 4 4.08 10.68 3.31
N GLN A 5 3.14 10.06 4.02
CA GLN A 5 3.16 10.02 5.49
C GLN A 5 4.39 9.29 6.05
N ALA A 6 4.75 8.15 5.46
CA ALA A 6 5.92 7.39 5.91
C ALA A 6 7.21 8.15 5.62
N GLU A 7 7.29 8.79 4.45
CA GLU A 7 8.41 9.67 4.08
C GLU A 7 8.54 10.85 5.03
N PHE A 8 7.43 11.53 5.35
CA PHE A 8 7.38 12.60 6.34
C PHE A 8 7.93 12.14 7.69
N TYR A 9 7.51 10.99 8.21
CA TYR A 9 8.03 10.50 9.50
C TYR A 9 9.51 10.12 9.46
N ARG A 10 10.03 9.64 8.32
CA ARG A 10 11.47 9.36 8.15
C ARG A 10 12.27 10.66 8.19
N ILE A 11 11.83 11.67 7.45
CA ILE A 11 12.45 13.00 7.42
C ILE A 11 12.36 13.66 8.80
N LEU A 12 11.20 13.60 9.45
CA LEU A 12 11.00 14.14 10.79
C LEU A 12 11.95 13.49 11.81
N ALA A 13 12.08 12.17 11.78
CA ALA A 13 12.99 11.46 12.67
C ALA A 13 14.45 11.88 12.46
N PHE A 14 14.86 12.12 11.21
CA PHE A 14 16.19 12.65 10.89
C PHE A 14 16.37 14.08 11.41
N ALA A 15 15.39 14.97 11.17
CA ALA A 15 15.44 16.35 11.65
C ALA A 15 15.53 16.44 13.18
N MET A 16 14.72 15.66 13.89
CA MET A 16 14.78 15.57 15.36
C MET A 16 16.13 15.03 15.86
N TRP A 17 16.72 14.07 15.15
CA TRP A 17 18.04 13.55 15.51
C TRP A 17 19.13 14.61 15.29
N MET A 18 19.10 15.34 14.18
CA MET A 18 20.03 16.44 13.89
C MET A 18 19.97 17.53 14.96
N GLU A 19 18.75 17.97 15.31
CA GLU A 19 18.53 18.98 16.35
C GLU A 19 19.07 18.51 17.70
N LYS A 20 18.80 17.27 18.09
CA LYS A 20 19.19 16.73 19.40
C LYS A 20 20.69 16.45 19.52
N GLU A 21 21.29 15.77 18.54
CA GLU A 21 22.65 15.23 18.68
C GLU A 21 23.73 16.13 18.10
N THR A 22 23.38 17.04 17.18
CA THR A 22 24.35 17.93 16.54
C THR A 22 24.04 19.41 16.73
N ALA A 23 22.83 19.76 17.20
CA ALA A 23 22.32 21.13 17.28
C ALA A 23 22.48 21.92 15.97
N MET A 24 22.47 21.20 14.83
CA MET A 24 22.78 21.75 13.52
C MET A 24 21.51 21.84 12.66
N GLU A 25 21.40 22.92 11.89
CA GLU A 25 20.34 23.06 10.89
C GLU A 25 20.54 22.07 9.73
N LEU A 26 19.44 21.54 9.19
CA LEU A 26 19.47 20.58 8.08
C LEU A 26 20.29 21.06 6.87
N LYS A 27 20.24 22.36 6.54
CA LYS A 27 20.96 22.94 5.40
C LYS A 27 22.50 22.94 5.57
N LEU A 28 22.99 22.80 6.79
CA LEU A 28 24.42 22.85 7.12
C LEU A 28 25.03 21.47 7.34
N ALA A 29 24.22 20.41 7.29
CA ALA A 29 24.69 19.05 7.51
C ALA A 29 25.78 18.65 6.50
N SER A 30 26.91 18.15 6.98
CA SER A 30 27.93 17.55 6.13
C SER A 30 27.68 16.06 5.94
N GLU A 31 28.44 15.44 5.04
CA GLU A 31 28.43 13.99 4.85
C GLU A 31 28.70 13.23 6.15
N THR A 32 29.49 13.81 7.06
CA THR A 32 29.90 13.13 8.30
C THR A 32 28.74 12.99 9.29
N GLU A 33 27.88 14.00 9.46
CA GLU A 33 26.69 13.91 10.31
C GLU A 33 25.66 12.95 9.72
N ILE A 34 25.45 13.01 8.40
CA ILE A 34 24.52 12.11 7.70
C ILE A 34 24.98 10.66 7.83
N LYS A 35 26.28 10.40 7.67
CA LYS A 35 26.86 9.08 7.89
C LYS A 35 26.67 8.59 9.34
N LYS A 36 26.86 9.45 10.33
CA LYS A 36 26.61 9.12 11.75
C LYS A 36 25.14 8.73 11.94
N TYR A 37 24.20 9.47 11.37
CA TYR A 37 22.78 9.11 11.44
C TYR A 37 22.53 7.73 10.82
N PHE A 38 23.04 7.46 9.62
CA PHE A 38 22.90 6.16 8.97
C PHE A 38 23.45 5.01 9.81
N GLN A 39 24.57 5.21 10.50
CA GLN A 39 25.12 4.22 11.44
C GLN A 39 24.16 3.95 12.61
N THR A 40 23.47 4.97 13.14
CA THR A 40 22.50 4.76 14.24
C THR A 40 21.28 3.92 13.84
N ILE A 41 20.88 3.96 12.56
CA ILE A 41 19.70 3.23 12.06
C ILE A 41 20.09 1.93 11.33
N GLU A 42 21.37 1.55 11.37
CA GLU A 42 21.94 0.49 10.55
C GLU A 42 21.36 -0.91 10.84
N LEU A 43 20.86 -1.13 12.07
CA LEU A 43 20.26 -2.39 12.53
C LEU A 43 18.89 -2.70 11.91
N LYS A 44 18.33 -1.80 11.11
CA LYS A 44 17.01 -2.00 10.49
C LYS A 44 17.13 -2.85 9.22
N GLU A 45 16.02 -3.48 8.83
CA GLU A 45 15.93 -4.24 7.57
C GLU A 45 16.43 -3.42 6.39
N ALA A 46 17.13 -4.05 5.44
CA ALA A 46 17.76 -3.38 4.30
C ALA A 46 16.79 -2.50 3.51
N SER A 47 15.58 -3.01 3.26
CA SER A 47 14.53 -2.25 2.57
C SER A 47 14.12 -0.99 3.33
N TYR A 48 13.91 -1.10 4.64
CA TYR A 48 13.54 0.04 5.49
C TYR A 48 14.69 1.05 5.64
N PHE A 49 15.93 0.58 5.69
CA PHE A 49 17.11 1.43 5.71
C PHE A 49 17.25 2.23 4.40
N ASN A 50 17.16 1.55 3.25
CA ASN A 50 17.23 2.18 1.94
C ASN A 50 16.12 3.23 1.75
N ASP A 51 14.92 2.90 2.22
CA ASP A 51 13.76 3.79 2.27
C ASP A 51 14.01 5.10 3.04
N ILE A 52 14.87 5.09 4.07
CA ILE A 52 15.27 6.29 4.81
C ILE A 52 16.33 7.07 4.05
N VAL A 53 17.35 6.38 3.52
CA VAL A 53 18.42 6.99 2.73
C VAL A 53 17.84 7.77 1.55
N ILE A 54 16.90 7.16 0.82
CA ILE A 54 16.21 7.78 -0.31
C ILE A 54 15.37 8.98 0.14
N ALA A 55 14.61 8.86 1.24
CA ALA A 55 13.80 9.98 1.75
C ALA A 55 14.65 11.20 2.15
N ILE A 56 15.81 10.96 2.78
CA ILE A 56 16.74 12.04 3.14
C ILE A 56 17.37 12.64 1.88
N TYR A 57 17.75 11.83 0.89
CA TYR A 57 18.25 12.33 -0.38
C TYR A 57 17.23 13.24 -1.08
N GLN A 58 15.97 12.80 -1.18
CA GLN A 58 14.87 13.58 -1.78
C GLN A 58 14.62 14.90 -1.05
N LEU A 59 14.79 14.94 0.28
CA LEU A 59 14.77 16.19 1.04
C LEU A 59 15.86 17.15 0.58
N TYR A 60 17.11 16.70 0.41
CA TYR A 60 18.20 17.56 -0.05
C TYR A 60 18.06 17.96 -1.52
N GLU A 61 17.53 17.09 -2.39
CA GLU A 61 17.14 17.47 -3.76
C GLU A 61 16.11 18.61 -3.75
N TYR A 62 15.10 18.53 -2.87
CA TYR A 62 14.12 19.60 -2.69
C TYR A 62 14.77 20.89 -2.21
N LEU A 63 15.65 20.85 -1.20
CA LEU A 63 16.36 22.02 -0.70
C LEU A 63 17.24 22.67 -1.78
N GLN A 64 17.91 21.86 -2.60
CA GLN A 64 18.71 22.34 -3.72
C GLN A 64 17.84 23.00 -4.79
N THR A 65 16.69 22.39 -5.13
CA THR A 65 15.72 22.95 -6.10
C THR A 65 15.13 24.27 -5.61
N LYS A 66 15.13 24.51 -4.29
CA LYS A 66 14.71 25.77 -3.67
C LYS A 66 15.84 26.77 -3.45
N GLU A 67 17.04 26.49 -3.96
CA GLU A 67 18.22 27.35 -3.83
C GLU A 67 18.60 27.63 -2.36
N ILE A 68 18.22 26.74 -1.44
CA ILE A 68 18.57 26.83 -0.01
C ILE A 68 19.99 26.30 0.22
N ILE A 69 20.41 25.35 -0.62
CA ILE A 69 21.76 24.77 -0.64
C ILE A 69 22.27 24.73 -2.08
N ASP A 70 23.58 24.87 -2.25
CA ASP A 70 24.20 24.81 -3.58
C ASP A 70 24.35 23.36 -4.09
N ARG A 71 24.65 22.43 -3.17
CA ARG A 71 24.93 21.03 -3.49
C ARG A 71 24.41 20.09 -2.42
N ILE A 72 24.03 18.90 -2.85
CA ILE A 72 23.67 17.79 -1.96
C ILE A 72 24.94 17.31 -1.23
N PRO A 73 24.90 17.14 0.10
CA PRO A 73 26.11 16.91 0.90
C PRO A 73 26.63 15.45 0.88
N PHE A 74 25.92 14.52 0.25
CA PHE A 74 26.30 13.10 0.22
C PHE A 74 25.82 12.42 -1.07
N ARG A 75 26.38 11.23 -1.35
CA ARG A 75 25.96 10.37 -2.45
C ARG A 75 25.20 9.16 -1.92
N TYR A 76 23.90 9.11 -2.19
CA TYR A 76 23.00 8.13 -1.54
C TYR A 76 23.29 6.69 -1.95
N GLU A 77 23.75 6.46 -3.18
CA GLU A 77 24.04 5.13 -3.73
C GLU A 77 25.11 4.37 -2.94
N TYR A 78 26.02 5.08 -2.26
CA TYR A 78 27.06 4.48 -1.43
C TYR A 78 26.55 3.86 -0.14
N TYR A 79 25.34 4.23 0.28
CA TYR A 79 24.73 3.74 1.52
C TYR A 79 23.73 2.62 1.28
N LEU A 80 23.19 2.49 0.06
CA LEU A 80 22.16 1.49 -0.24
C LEU A 80 22.65 0.07 0.04
N LYS A 81 21.84 -0.67 0.81
CA LYS A 81 22.06 -2.07 1.13
C LYS A 81 21.39 -2.96 0.10
N LYS A 82 21.99 -4.11 -0.18
CA LYS A 82 21.35 -5.13 -1.04
C LYS A 82 20.08 -5.65 -0.37
N GLU A 83 18.95 -5.48 -1.03
CA GLU A 83 17.68 -6.08 -0.61
C GLU A 83 17.59 -7.53 -1.06
N ILE A 84 17.30 -8.42 -0.12
CA ILE A 84 17.01 -9.83 -0.41
C ILE A 84 15.51 -10.02 -0.21
N HIS A 85 14.77 -10.15 -1.31
CA HIS A 85 13.34 -10.42 -1.24
C HIS A 85 13.09 -11.87 -0.84
N CYS A 86 12.66 -12.10 0.39
CA CYS A 86 12.17 -13.39 0.85
C CYS A 86 10.65 -13.49 0.60
N HIS A 87 10.21 -14.60 -0.01
CA HIS A 87 8.79 -14.90 -0.13
C HIS A 87 8.26 -15.42 1.20
N ASN A 88 7.53 -14.58 1.93
CA ASN A 88 7.02 -14.88 3.28
C ASN A 88 5.87 -15.92 3.33
N ASN A 89 5.55 -16.58 2.21
CA ASN A 89 4.44 -17.53 2.04
C ASN A 89 3.20 -17.20 2.89
N ARG A 90 2.63 -16.00 2.69
CA ARG A 90 1.50 -15.48 3.50
C ARG A 90 0.14 -16.01 3.03
N SER A 91 0.13 -17.16 2.37
CA SER A 91 -1.08 -17.80 1.90
C SER A 91 -1.74 -18.56 3.04
N VAL A 92 -3.06 -18.50 3.10
CA VAL A 92 -3.85 -19.30 4.03
C VAL A 92 -3.91 -20.72 3.50
N GLU A 93 -3.74 -21.71 4.38
CA GLU A 93 -3.88 -23.12 4.02
C GLU A 93 -5.30 -23.43 3.52
N MET A 94 -5.43 -24.38 2.60
CA MET A 94 -6.72 -24.69 1.95
C MET A 94 -7.79 -25.10 2.97
N GLU A 95 -7.41 -25.83 4.02
CA GLU A 95 -8.33 -26.26 5.09
C GLU A 95 -8.96 -25.07 5.82
N ILE A 96 -8.17 -24.04 6.09
CA ILE A 96 -8.64 -22.81 6.73
C ILE A 96 -9.52 -22.02 5.75
N TYR A 97 -9.16 -21.98 4.46
CA TYR A 97 -9.97 -21.36 3.42
C TYR A 97 -11.37 -21.99 3.34
N GLU A 98 -11.45 -23.32 3.32
CA GLU A 98 -12.72 -24.05 3.34
C GLU A 98 -13.53 -23.81 4.61
N ARG A 99 -12.86 -23.78 5.77
CA ARG A 99 -13.52 -23.47 7.04
C ARG A 99 -14.15 -22.09 7.03
N ILE A 100 -13.44 -21.07 6.52
CA ILE A 100 -14.00 -19.72 6.35
C ILE A 100 -15.23 -19.76 5.44
N LEU A 101 -15.18 -20.47 4.31
CA LEU A 101 -16.31 -20.59 3.40
C LEU A 101 -17.54 -21.25 4.04
N ARG A 102 -17.35 -22.29 4.86
CA ARG A 102 -18.45 -22.96 5.59
C ARG A 102 -19.11 -22.02 6.61
N GLU A 103 -18.30 -21.19 7.26
CA GLU A 103 -18.75 -20.27 8.30
C GLU A 103 -19.25 -18.92 7.75
N LEU A 104 -19.06 -18.62 6.46
CA LEU A 104 -19.49 -17.35 5.82
C LEU A 104 -20.94 -16.97 6.15
N LYS A 105 -21.84 -17.94 6.28
CA LYS A 105 -23.26 -17.70 6.61
C LYS A 105 -23.45 -16.98 7.96
N ASN A 106 -22.51 -17.15 8.89
CA ASN A 106 -22.53 -16.56 10.22
C ASN A 106 -21.98 -15.11 10.24
N PHE A 107 -21.36 -14.65 9.14
CA PHE A 107 -20.82 -13.31 9.03
C PHE A 107 -21.94 -12.30 8.69
N PRO A 108 -21.82 -11.05 9.16
CA PRO A 108 -22.71 -9.98 8.73
C PRO A 108 -22.68 -9.81 7.21
N GLU A 109 -23.81 -9.40 6.61
CA GLU A 109 -24.01 -9.44 5.16
C GLU A 109 -22.94 -8.65 4.38
N ILE A 110 -22.60 -7.43 4.79
CA ILE A 110 -21.63 -6.58 4.08
C ILE A 110 -20.20 -7.17 4.15
N PRO A 111 -19.61 -7.46 5.33
CA PRO A 111 -18.30 -8.12 5.43
C PRO A 111 -18.23 -9.43 4.65
N ARG A 112 -19.30 -10.23 4.68
CA ARG A 112 -19.41 -11.48 3.92
C ARG A 112 -19.28 -11.24 2.41
N LEU A 113 -19.96 -10.23 1.87
CA LEU A 113 -19.87 -9.87 0.46
C LEU A 113 -18.47 -9.36 0.11
N ILE A 114 -17.87 -8.51 0.94
CA ILE A 114 -16.49 -8.02 0.71
C ILE A 114 -15.52 -9.21 0.66
N LEU A 115 -15.64 -10.13 1.61
CA LEU A 115 -14.77 -11.30 1.71
C LEU A 115 -14.91 -12.20 0.48
N LEU A 116 -16.13 -12.42 -0.01
CA LEU A 116 -16.37 -13.19 -1.24
C LEU A 116 -15.66 -12.57 -2.46
N HIS A 117 -15.68 -11.25 -2.63
CA HIS A 117 -14.98 -10.58 -3.73
C HIS A 117 -13.46 -10.66 -3.59
N SER A 118 -12.95 -10.55 -2.37
CA SER A 118 -11.51 -10.66 -2.12
C SER A 118 -11.01 -12.10 -2.29
N MET A 119 -11.72 -13.09 -1.76
CA MET A 119 -11.30 -14.50 -1.75
C MET A 119 -11.57 -15.21 -3.09
N LEU A 120 -12.76 -15.05 -3.67
CA LEU A 120 -13.14 -15.81 -4.88
C LEU A 120 -12.60 -15.19 -6.17
N ILE A 121 -12.50 -13.85 -6.22
CA ILE A 121 -12.07 -13.14 -7.44
C ILE A 121 -10.62 -12.65 -7.31
N GLY A 122 -10.09 -12.56 -6.08
CA GLY A 122 -8.77 -11.97 -5.85
C GLY A 122 -8.77 -10.44 -6.00
N LEU A 123 -9.91 -9.78 -5.80
CA LEU A 123 -9.96 -8.32 -5.85
C LEU A 123 -9.30 -7.72 -4.61
N ARG A 124 -8.58 -6.61 -4.80
CA ARG A 124 -8.04 -5.85 -3.66
C ARG A 124 -9.19 -5.22 -2.88
N ILE A 125 -9.05 -5.10 -1.57
CA ILE A 125 -10.08 -4.48 -0.72
C ILE A 125 -10.46 -3.08 -1.23
N SER A 126 -9.49 -2.27 -1.67
CA SER A 126 -9.76 -0.94 -2.25
C SER A 126 -10.56 -0.99 -3.56
N GLU A 127 -10.37 -2.02 -4.37
CA GLU A 127 -11.16 -2.27 -5.58
C GLU A 127 -12.61 -2.67 -5.22
N VAL A 128 -12.78 -3.50 -4.19
CA VAL A 128 -14.11 -3.93 -3.70
C VAL A 128 -14.89 -2.76 -3.09
N CYS A 129 -14.24 -1.94 -2.26
CA CYS A 129 -14.87 -0.79 -1.60
C CYS A 129 -15.23 0.35 -2.55
N THR A 130 -14.84 0.28 -3.83
CA THR A 130 -15.16 1.27 -4.86
C THR A 130 -16.13 0.73 -5.92
N LEU A 131 -16.67 -0.47 -5.71
CA LEU A 131 -17.68 -1.06 -6.59
C LEU A 131 -18.96 -0.22 -6.58
N LYS A 132 -19.53 -0.05 -7.78
CA LYS A 132 -20.82 0.60 -8.00
C LYS A 132 -21.93 -0.44 -8.17
N GLY A 133 -23.18 -0.07 -7.90
CA GLY A 133 -24.32 -0.99 -8.02
C GLY A 133 -24.57 -1.51 -9.44
N ASP A 134 -24.18 -0.72 -10.44
CA ASP A 134 -24.26 -1.06 -11.87
C ASP A 134 -23.03 -1.86 -12.39
N ALA A 135 -22.07 -2.19 -11.52
CA ALA A 135 -20.86 -2.91 -11.90
C ALA A 135 -21.10 -4.36 -12.39
N TYR A 136 -22.28 -4.93 -12.13
CA TYR A 136 -22.59 -6.34 -12.39
C TYR A 136 -23.45 -6.50 -13.65
N SER A 137 -22.89 -7.19 -14.64
CA SER A 137 -23.53 -7.42 -15.95
C SER A 137 -23.56 -8.91 -16.30
N TRP A 138 -24.58 -9.32 -17.06
CA TRP A 138 -24.68 -10.65 -17.65
C TRP A 138 -24.44 -10.53 -19.16
N GLN A 139 -23.50 -11.29 -19.71
CA GLN A 139 -23.19 -11.25 -21.14
C GLN A 139 -23.02 -12.66 -21.68
N GLY A 140 -23.95 -13.07 -22.55
CA GLY A 140 -23.98 -14.42 -23.10
C GLY A 140 -24.22 -15.46 -22.00
N ARG A 141 -23.21 -16.31 -21.77
CA ARG A 141 -23.27 -17.40 -20.78
C ARG A 141 -22.63 -17.03 -19.44
N ASP A 142 -21.90 -15.93 -19.37
CA ASP A 142 -21.07 -15.59 -18.22
C ASP A 142 -21.53 -14.29 -17.54
N ALA A 143 -21.37 -14.25 -16.22
CA ALA A 143 -21.51 -13.03 -15.43
C ALA A 143 -20.18 -12.28 -15.35
N TRP A 144 -20.25 -10.95 -15.34
CA TRP A 144 -19.09 -10.06 -15.35
C TRP A 144 -19.21 -8.98 -14.30
N ILE A 145 -18.07 -8.60 -13.71
CA ILE A 145 -17.94 -7.43 -12.85
C ILE A 145 -16.98 -6.41 -13.48
N GLN A 146 -17.38 -5.13 -13.47
CA GLN A 146 -16.53 -4.02 -13.86
C GLN A 146 -15.92 -3.36 -12.62
N VAL A 147 -14.60 -3.34 -12.55
CA VAL A 147 -13.84 -2.94 -11.35
C VAL A 147 -12.91 -1.78 -11.68
N TYR A 148 -12.96 -0.72 -10.89
CA TYR A 148 -12.01 0.38 -11.00
C TYR A 148 -10.69 0.04 -10.30
N GLN A 149 -9.59 0.03 -11.06
CA GLN A 149 -8.27 -0.24 -10.53
C GLN A 149 -7.62 1.06 -10.05
N MET A 150 -7.65 1.30 -8.75
CA MET A 150 -7.14 2.54 -8.12
C MET A 150 -5.72 2.91 -8.56
N LYS A 151 -4.79 1.94 -8.61
CA LYS A 151 -3.40 2.19 -9.01
C LYS A 151 -3.25 2.54 -10.50
N MET A 152 -4.01 1.87 -11.36
CA MET A 152 -3.91 2.02 -12.81
C MET A 152 -4.84 3.10 -13.36
N ARG A 153 -5.76 3.63 -12.53
CA ARG A 153 -6.80 4.61 -12.90
C ARG A 153 -7.62 4.21 -14.12
N THR A 154 -7.90 2.91 -14.25
CA THR A 154 -8.65 2.34 -15.37
C THR A 154 -9.63 1.27 -14.89
N TYR A 155 -10.57 0.90 -15.75
CA TYR A 155 -11.53 -0.17 -15.48
C TYR A 155 -11.05 -1.50 -16.08
N LYS A 156 -11.14 -2.57 -15.29
CA LYS A 156 -11.03 -3.95 -15.77
C LYS A 156 -12.39 -4.63 -15.72
N ARG A 157 -12.61 -5.60 -16.60
CA ARG A 157 -13.74 -6.53 -16.53
C ARG A 157 -13.23 -7.90 -16.16
N VAL A 158 -13.86 -8.52 -15.16
CA VAL A 158 -13.47 -9.84 -14.65
C VAL A 158 -14.69 -10.75 -14.71
N PRO A 159 -14.58 -11.97 -15.26
CA PRO A 159 -15.67 -12.94 -15.19
C PRO A 159 -15.87 -13.38 -13.73
N ILE A 160 -17.12 -13.58 -13.33
CA ILE A 160 -17.47 -14.00 -11.97
C ILE A 160 -18.40 -15.22 -11.99
N PRO A 161 -18.40 -16.03 -10.92
CA PRO A 161 -19.35 -17.13 -10.79
C PRO A 161 -20.80 -16.65 -10.76
N ASP A 162 -21.70 -17.39 -11.42
CA ASP A 162 -23.15 -17.14 -11.44
C ASP A 162 -23.75 -16.97 -10.06
N VAL A 163 -23.27 -17.76 -9.09
CA VAL A 163 -23.74 -17.73 -7.70
C VAL A 163 -23.47 -16.36 -7.09
N LEU A 164 -22.28 -15.80 -7.32
CA LEU A 164 -21.91 -14.48 -6.80
C LEU A 164 -22.75 -13.38 -7.45
N TYR A 165 -22.98 -13.45 -8.76
CA TYR A 165 -23.85 -12.52 -9.47
C TYR A 165 -25.28 -12.53 -8.89
N LYS A 166 -25.86 -13.71 -8.68
CA LYS A 166 -27.21 -13.88 -8.09
C LYS A 166 -27.28 -13.32 -6.67
N ILE A 167 -26.26 -13.59 -5.84
CA ILE A 167 -26.15 -13.03 -4.49
C ILE A 167 -26.14 -11.49 -4.55
N MET A 168 -25.33 -10.90 -5.42
CA MET A 168 -25.22 -9.45 -5.54
C MET A 168 -26.49 -8.81 -6.10
N LYS A 169 -27.16 -9.42 -7.07
CA LYS A 169 -28.45 -8.92 -7.56
C LYS A 169 -29.53 -8.92 -6.47
N ARG A 170 -29.56 -9.96 -5.61
CA ARG A 170 -30.46 -9.98 -4.45
C ARG A 170 -30.13 -8.87 -3.45
N TYR A 171 -28.84 -8.67 -3.15
CA TYR A 171 -28.38 -7.63 -2.23
C TYR A 171 -28.69 -6.21 -2.75
N LEU A 172 -28.40 -5.93 -4.01
CA LEU A 172 -28.70 -4.65 -4.65
C LEU A 172 -30.20 -4.39 -4.74
N GLY A 173 -30.99 -5.45 -5.01
CA GLY A 173 -32.44 -5.41 -4.93
C GLY A 173 -32.91 -4.90 -3.58
N LYS A 174 -32.42 -5.50 -2.48
CA LYS A 174 -32.74 -5.02 -1.11
C LYS A 174 -32.46 -3.53 -0.98
N ILE A 175 -31.27 -3.05 -1.31
CA ILE A 175 -30.88 -1.63 -1.18
C ILE A 175 -31.79 -0.71 -2.00
N SER A 176 -32.18 -1.14 -3.21
CA SER A 176 -33.03 -0.33 -4.09
C SER A 176 -34.44 -0.12 -3.55
N TYR A 177 -34.94 -0.99 -2.66
CA TYR A 177 -36.23 -0.82 -1.99
C TYR A 177 -36.19 0.12 -0.77
N TRP A 178 -34.99 0.50 -0.32
CA TRP A 178 -34.78 1.43 0.80
C TRP A 178 -34.39 2.85 0.37
N LYS A 179 -34.49 3.15 -0.94
CA LYS A 179 -34.39 4.49 -1.52
C LYS A 179 -35.76 4.95 -1.97
#